data_AF-A0A831UDV4-F1
#
_entry.id   AF-A0A831UDV4-F1
#
_cell.length_a   1.000
_cell.length_b   1.000
_cell.length_c   1.000
_cell.angle_alpha   90.00
_cell.angle_beta   90.00
_cell.angle_gamma   90.00
#
_symmetry.space_group_name_H-M   'P 1'
#
loop_
_entity.id
_entity.type
_entity.pdbx_description
1 polymer ?
#
loop_
_entity_poly.entity_id
_entity_poly.type
_entity_poly.pdbx_seq_one_letter_code
_entity_poly.pdbx_strand_id
1 'polypeptide(L)'
;MTWFAIGSALWLGILTSISPCPLASNIAAISFIGRKVGSTRQVFLSGLLYTIGRTAAYLALGVVIMAGLMASGEIARFLQRYLNQILGPVLILVGMLLLGLL
;
A
#
# COMPACT_ATOMS: atom_id res chain seq x y z
N MET A 1 -0.24 28.14 10.60
CA MET A 1 -1.05 26.91 10.36
C MET A 1 -0.41 25.93 9.36
N THR A 2 0.27 26.36 8.31
CA THR A 2 0.80 25.47 7.24
C THR A 2 1.98 24.59 7.67
N TRP A 3 2.87 25.08 8.54
CA TRP A 3 4.03 24.32 9.02
C TRP A 3 3.66 23.06 9.81
N PHE A 4 2.62 23.15 10.63
CA PHE A 4 2.10 21.99 11.38
C PHE A 4 1.52 20.92 10.44
N ALA A 5 0.88 21.31 9.35
CA ALA A 5 0.34 20.37 8.36
C ALA A 5 1.45 19.65 7.59
N ILE A 6 2.54 20.35 7.25
CA ILE A 6 3.70 19.73 6.59
C ILE A 6 4.41 18.78 7.55
N GLY A 7 4.62 19.19 8.80
CA GLY A 7 5.24 18.35 9.83
C GLY A 7 4.43 17.09 10.14
N SER A 8 3.10 17.21 10.27
CA SER A 8 2.23 16.06 10.53
C SER A 8 2.13 15.13 9.32
N ALA A 9 2.06 15.65 8.09
CA ALA A 9 2.06 14.83 6.88
C ALA A 9 3.37 14.04 6.73
N LEU A 10 4.52 14.67 7.01
CA LEU A 10 5.81 14.00 7.02
C LEU A 10 5.84 12.86 8.06
N TRP A 11 5.39 13.15 9.29
CA TRP A 11 5.36 12.18 10.38
C TRP A 11 4.44 10.98 10.09
N LEU A 12 3.22 11.24 9.62
CA LEU A 12 2.27 10.20 9.23
C LEU A 12 2.77 9.38 8.04
N GLY A 13 3.46 10.00 7.08
CA GLY A 13 4.10 9.31 5.98
C GLY A 13 5.20 8.35 6.43
N ILE A 14 6.03 8.75 7.40
CA ILE A 14 7.07 7.89 7.99
C ILE A 14 6.43 6.69 8.70
N LEU A 15 5.44 6.93 9.57
CA LEU A 15 4.74 5.86 10.29
C LEU A 15 4.06 4.86 9.34
N THR A 16 3.46 5.37 8.26
CA THR A 16 2.83 4.53 7.23
C THR A 16 3.86 3.70 6.49
N SER A 17 5.05 4.22 6.19
CA SER A 17 6.08 3.48 5.46
C SER A 17 6.68 2.31 6.26
N ILE A 18 6.72 2.42 7.59
CA ILE A 18 7.29 1.39 8.49
C ILE A 18 6.28 0.28 8.81
N SER A 19 4.99 0.49 8.55
CA SER A 19 3.95 -0.51 8.83
C SER A 19 4.21 -1.82 8.03
N PRO A 20 3.91 -3.00 8.58
CA PRO A 20 4.30 -4.29 7.99
C PRO A 20 3.65 -4.56 6.62
N CYS A 21 2.42 -4.10 6.39
CA CYS A 21 1.70 -4.22 5.11
C CYS A 21 2.39 -3.45 3.96
N PRO A 22 2.71 -2.15 4.11
CA PRO A 22 3.45 -1.41 3.09
C PRO A 22 4.93 -1.78 3.03
N LEU A 23 5.54 -2.21 4.13
CA LEU A 23 6.92 -2.66 4.17
C LEU A 23 7.13 -3.93 3.34
N ALA A 24 6.23 -4.91 3.44
CA ALA A 24 6.29 -6.13 2.65
C ALA A 24 6.21 -5.85 1.13
N SER A 25 5.30 -4.95 0.73
CA SER A 25 5.16 -4.53 -0.67
C SER A 25 6.41 -3.79 -1.18
N ASN A 26 7.02 -2.94 -0.35
CA ASN A 26 8.27 -2.26 -0.69
C ASN A 26 9.43 -3.24 -0.87
N ILE A 27 9.58 -4.22 0.03
CA ILE A 27 10.61 -5.25 -0.04
C ILE A 27 10.43 -6.10 -1.30
N ALA A 28 9.20 -6.49 -1.62
CA ALA A 28 8.90 -7.24 -2.84
C ALA A 28 9.27 -6.43 -4.10
N ALA A 29 8.92 -5.14 -4.15
CA ALA A 29 9.27 -4.26 -5.26
C ALA A 29 10.79 -4.09 -5.40
N ILE A 30 11.51 -3.86 -4.30
CA ILE A 30 12.98 -3.74 -4.30
C ILE A 30 13.63 -5.06 -4.71
N SER A 31 13.13 -6.21 -4.23
CA SER A 31 13.62 -7.54 -4.64
C SER A 31 13.41 -7.79 -6.14
N PHE A 32 12.30 -7.31 -6.71
CA PHE A 32 12.03 -7.43 -8.15
C PHE A 32 12.92 -6.50 -8.97
N ILE A 33 13.03 -5.22 -8.57
CA ILE A 33 13.87 -4.22 -9.24
C ILE A 33 15.35 -4.60 -9.15
N GLY A 34 15.77 -5.10 -7.98
CA GLY A 34 17.12 -5.55 -7.69
C GLY A 34 17.54 -6.83 -8.42
N ARG A 35 16.66 -7.54 -9.13
CA ARG A 35 17.07 -8.64 -10.02
C ARG A 35 17.58 -8.13 -11.38
N LYS A 36 17.28 -6.89 -11.77
CA LYS A 36 17.71 -6.27 -13.04
C LYS A 36 18.91 -5.33 -12.85
N VAL A 37 19.93 -5.76 -12.10
CA VAL A 37 21.12 -4.95 -11.72
C VAL A 37 21.97 -4.48 -12.92
N GLY A 38 21.73 -4.99 -14.13
CA GLY A 38 22.51 -4.64 -15.33
C GLY A 38 22.34 -3.20 -15.85
N SER A 39 21.35 -2.43 -15.39
CA SER A 39 21.11 -1.05 -15.86
C SER A 39 20.57 -0.13 -14.77
N THR A 40 21.42 0.76 -14.26
CA THR A 40 21.06 1.80 -13.27
C THR A 40 19.87 2.67 -13.73
N ARG A 41 19.77 2.93 -15.03
CA ARG A 41 18.65 3.70 -15.63
C ARG A 41 17.32 2.98 -15.50
N GLN A 42 17.28 1.66 -15.71
CA GLN A 42 16.05 0.86 -15.56
C GLN A 42 15.61 0.73 -14.10
N VAL A 43 16.57 0.60 -13.18
CA VAL A 43 16.31 0.58 -11.74
C VAL A 43 15.67 1.90 -11.29
N PHE A 44 16.23 3.03 -11.70
CA PHE A 44 15.68 4.35 -11.37
C PHE A 44 14.29 4.58 -11.98
N LEU A 45 14.09 4.22 -13.26
CA LEU A 45 12.78 4.36 -13.90
C LEU A 45 11.72 3.47 -13.24
N SER A 46 12.06 2.22 -12.90
CA SER A 46 11.14 1.28 -12.25
C SER A 46 10.78 1.73 -10.84
N GLY A 47 11.74 2.28 -10.10
CA GLY A 47 11.50 2.90 -8.80
C GLY A 47 10.56 4.11 -8.90
N LEU A 48 10.78 5.00 -9.89
CA LEU A 48 9.93 6.17 -10.12
C LEU A 48 8.50 5.77 -10.52
N LEU A 49 8.36 4.79 -11.42
CA LEU A 49 7.04 4.26 -11.80
C LEU A 49 6.32 3.63 -10.61
N TYR A 50 7.05 2.91 -9.75
CA TYR A 50 6.48 2.31 -8.54
C TYR A 50 5.99 3.37 -7.55
N THR A 51 6.78 4.42 -7.29
CA THR A 51 6.36 5.50 -6.38
C THR A 51 5.14 6.24 -6.92
N ILE A 52 5.16 6.63 -8.20
CA ILE A 52 4.03 7.30 -8.86
C ILE A 52 2.78 6.40 -8.82
N GLY A 53 2.92 5.13 -9.18
CA GLY A 53 1.81 4.18 -9.17
C GLY A 53 1.21 3.99 -7.78
N ARG A 54 2.06 3.92 -6.74
CA ARG A 54 1.63 3.80 -5.35
C ARG A 54 0.93 5.06 -4.85
N THR A 55 1.44 6.25 -5.19
CA THR A 55 0.78 7.52 -4.86
C THR A 55 -0.58 7.63 -5.56
N ALA A 56 -0.66 7.28 -6.85
CA ALA A 56 -1.92 7.30 -7.60
C ALA A 56 -2.94 6.31 -7.01
N ALA A 57 -2.52 5.10 -6.66
CA ALA A 57 -3.39 4.10 -6.02
C ALA A 57 -3.93 4.58 -4.67
N TYR A 58 -3.09 5.19 -3.82
CA TYR A 58 -3.54 5.74 -2.53
C TYR A 58 -4.43 6.97 -2.69
N LEU A 59 -4.20 7.82 -3.68
CA LEU A 59 -5.10 8.92 -4.01
C LEU A 59 -6.45 8.40 -4.49
N ALA A 60 -6.47 7.42 -5.40
CA ALA A 60 -7.71 6.81 -5.88
C ALA A 60 -8.47 6.13 -4.72
N LEU A 61 -7.78 5.39 -3.86
CA LEU A 61 -8.36 4.79 -2.66
C LEU A 61 -8.95 5.86 -1.74
N GLY A 62 -8.23 6.96 -1.51
CA GLY A 62 -8.70 8.09 -0.71
C GLY A 62 -9.97 8.70 -1.29
N VAL A 63 -10.04 8.90 -2.60
CA VAL A 63 -11.24 9.42 -3.29
C VAL A 63 -12.42 8.45 -3.13
N VAL A 64 -12.20 7.15 -3.34
CA VAL A 64 -13.25 6.12 -3.19
C VAL A 64 -13.76 6.07 -1.75
N ILE A 65 -12.86 6.11 -0.77
CA ILE A 65 -13.23 6.11 0.66
C ILE A 65 -13.99 7.37 1.02
N MET A 66 -13.54 8.55 0.57
CA MET A 66 -14.23 9.83 0.81
C MET A 66 -15.62 9.85 0.16
N ALA A 67 -15.76 9.33 -1.05
CA ALA A 67 -17.05 9.17 -1.72
C ALA A 67 -17.98 8.20 -0.96
N GLY A 68 -17.42 7.11 -0.43
CA GLY A 68 -18.15 6.16 0.42
C GLY A 68 -18.58 6.74 1.78
N LEU A 69 -17.75 7.58 2.40
CA LEU A 69 -18.09 8.29 3.65
C LEU A 69 -19.24 9.29 3.45
N MET A 70 -19.28 9.97 2.29
CA MET A 70 -20.35 10.91 1.93
C MET A 70 -21.69 10.20 1.66
N ALA A 71 -21.69 8.91 1.31
CA ALA A 71 -22.89 8.15 1.00
C ALA A 71 -23.62 7.60 2.24
N SER A 72 -22.91 7.31 3.34
CA SER A 72 -23.41 7.05 4.71
C SER A 72 -22.32 6.29 5.48
N GLY A 73 -22.08 6.65 6.75
CA GLY A 73 -21.06 5.99 7.58
C GLY A 73 -21.23 4.47 7.76
N GLU A 74 -22.37 3.91 7.35
CA GLU A 74 -22.64 2.47 7.37
C GLU A 74 -21.84 1.69 6.32
N ILE A 75 -21.66 2.26 5.12
CA ILE A 75 -20.90 1.61 4.03
C ILE A 75 -19.41 1.49 4.41
N ALA A 76 -18.86 2.52 5.06
CA ALA A 76 -17.49 2.50 5.56
C ALA A 76 -17.30 1.40 6.63
N ARG A 77 -18.24 1.28 7.58
CA ARG A 77 -18.21 0.23 8.61
C ARG A 77 -18.38 -1.17 8.03
N PHE A 78 -19.24 -1.32 7.03
CA PHE A 78 -19.43 -2.59 6.32
C PHE A 78 -18.13 -2.99 5.58
N LEU A 79 -17.56 -2.06 4.82
CA LEU A 79 -16.33 -2.32 4.07
C LEU A 79 -15.17 -2.69 5.00
N GLN A 80 -14.99 -1.99 6.12
CA GLN A 80 -13.97 -2.31 7.11
C GLN A 80 -14.17 -3.68 7.78
N ARG A 81 -15.42 -4.07 8.08
CA ARG A 81 -15.72 -5.35 8.74
C ARG A 81 -15.57 -6.54 7.81
N TYR A 82 -16.10 -6.44 6.59
CA TYR A 82 -16.03 -7.53 5.61
C TYR A 82 -14.64 -7.67 4.99
N LEU A 83 -13.90 -6.58 4.72
CA LEU A 83 -12.52 -6.70 4.24
C LEU A 83 -11.64 -7.43 5.25
N ASN A 84 -11.73 -7.06 6.54
CA ASN A 84 -10.88 -7.67 7.56
C ASN A 84 -11.18 -9.17 7.71
N GLN A 85 -12.47 -9.54 7.61
CA GLN A 85 -12.89 -10.94 7.68
C GLN A 85 -12.45 -11.77 6.46
N ILE A 86 -12.37 -11.18 5.27
CA ILE A 86 -11.87 -11.84 4.04
C ILE A 86 -10.33 -11.86 4.00
N LEU A 87 -9.66 -10.86 4.59
CA LEU A 87 -8.20 -10.76 4.64
C LEU A 87 -7.56 -11.96 5.35
N GLY A 88 -8.17 -12.47 6.42
CA GLY A 88 -7.69 -13.65 7.15
C GLY A 88 -7.53 -14.89 6.26
N PRO A 89 -8.61 -15.38 5.61
CA PRO A 89 -8.53 -16.50 4.65
C PRO A 89 -7.56 -16.27 3.51
N VAL A 90 -7.52 -15.06 2.93
CA VAL A 90 -6.59 -14.73 1.84
C VAL A 90 -5.14 -14.82 2.31
N LEU A 91 -4.82 -14.32 3.50
CA LEU A 91 -3.47 -14.40 4.06
C LEU A 91 -3.04 -15.85 4.34
N ILE A 92 -3.96 -16.72 4.76
CA ILE A 92 -3.70 -18.15 4.93
C ILE A 92 -3.37 -18.81 3.58
N LEU A 93 -4.18 -18.54 2.54
CA LEU A 93 -3.96 -19.07 1.20
C LEU A 93 -2.63 -18.59 0.59
N VAL A 94 -2.31 -17.31 0.74
CA VAL A 94 -1.02 -16.75 0.30
C VAL A 94 0.14 -17.39 1.08
N GLY A 95 -0.02 -17.61 2.39
CA GLY A 95 0.95 -18.33 3.20
C GLY A 95 1.20 -19.76 2.72
N MET A 96 0.15 -20.51 2.38
CA MET A 96 0.25 -21.86 1.83
C MET A 96 0.99 -21.88 0.48
N LEU A 97 0.70 -20.91 -0.40
CA LEU A 97 1.38 -20.74 -1.68
C LEU A 97 2.87 -20.44 -1.49
N LEU A 98 3.21 -19.52 -0.57
CA LEU A 98 4.60 -19.16 -0.29
C LEU A 98 5.40 -20.30 0.34
N LEU A 99 4.74 -21.19 1.10
CA LEU A 99 5.35 -22.39 1.70
C LEU A 99 5.43 -23.58 0.73
N GLY A 100 4.88 -23.47 -0.49
CA GLY A 100 4.89 -24.55 -1.49
C GLY A 100 4.01 -25.74 -1.13
N LEU A 101 2.99 -25.54 -0.30
CA LEU A 101 2.02 -26.57 0.08
C LEU A 101 0.93 -26.81 -1.00
N LEU A 102 0.92 -25.93 -2.02
CA LEU A 102 0.06 -25.87 -3.20
C LEU A 102 0.96 -25.60 -4.41
#